data_AF-A0A4P7GHM0-F1
#
_entry.id   AF-A0A4P7GHM0-F1
#
_cell.length_a   1.000
_cell.length_b   1.000
_cell.length_c   1.000
_cell.angle_alpha   90.00
_cell.angle_beta   90.00
_cell.angle_gamma   90.00
#
_symmetry.space_group_name_H-M   'P 1'
#
loop_
_entity.id
_entity.type
_entity.pdbx_description
1 polymer ?
#
loop_
_entity_poly.entity_id
_entity_poly.type
_entity_poly.pdbx_seq_one_letter_code
_entity_poly.pdbx_strand_id
1 'polypeptide(L)'
;MKRRLVTVLIALTGFAVVAPMAPATADTPSCVSRSEFRKVRQNMSKAKVHRIFDVDGRREAISHSGAYHAQVRSYKGCGQGSYVSVAFDKAGANPWKLSAKSASWG
;
A
#
# COMPACT_ATOMS: atom_id res chain seq x y z
N MET A 1 -17.62 60.06 -28.45
CA MET A 1 -17.11 59.36 -29.65
C MET A 1 -17.33 57.85 -29.47
N LYS A 2 -18.10 57.23 -30.40
CA LYS A 2 -18.38 55.79 -30.46
C LYS A 2 -17.11 54.98 -30.78
N ARG A 3 -16.93 53.81 -30.17
CA ARG A 3 -16.19 52.66 -30.73
C ARG A 3 -16.69 51.35 -30.10
N ARG A 4 -16.73 50.32 -30.93
CA ARG A 4 -17.73 49.26 -30.99
C ARG A 4 -17.35 48.04 -30.13
N LEU A 5 -18.37 47.39 -29.58
CA LEU A 5 -18.36 46.01 -29.08
C LEU A 5 -17.97 45.03 -30.19
N VAL A 6 -17.06 44.10 -29.90
CA VAL A 6 -16.92 42.84 -30.65
C VAL A 6 -16.71 41.72 -29.64
N THR A 7 -17.79 40.99 -29.38
CA THR A 7 -17.82 39.76 -28.60
C THR A 7 -17.50 38.60 -29.53
N VAL A 8 -16.39 37.89 -29.33
CA VAL A 8 -16.06 36.66 -30.08
C VAL A 8 -16.31 35.46 -29.17
N LEU A 9 -17.45 34.79 -29.36
CA LEU A 9 -17.72 33.47 -28.78
C LEU A 9 -17.04 32.41 -29.66
N ILE A 10 -16.04 31.72 -29.11
CA ILE A 10 -15.47 30.51 -29.73
C ILE A 10 -16.13 29.31 -29.05
N ALA A 11 -17.10 28.69 -29.72
CA ALA A 11 -17.70 27.44 -29.30
C ALA A 11 -16.77 26.27 -29.70
N LEU A 12 -16.00 25.75 -28.73
CA LEU A 12 -15.22 24.53 -28.88
C LEU A 12 -16.12 23.32 -28.57
N THR A 13 -16.72 22.72 -29.59
CA THR A 13 -17.38 21.41 -29.49
C THR A 13 -16.31 20.31 -29.44
N GLY A 14 -15.84 19.99 -28.22
CA GLY A 14 -14.97 18.85 -27.98
C GLY A 14 -15.76 17.55 -27.92
N PHE A 15 -15.56 16.66 -28.90
CA PHE A 15 -16.03 15.28 -28.81
C PHE A 15 -15.17 14.53 -27.78
N ALA A 16 -15.72 14.29 -26.59
CA ALA A 16 -15.10 13.42 -25.60
C ALA A 16 -15.32 11.96 -26.00
N VAL A 17 -14.28 11.30 -26.49
CA VAL A 17 -14.28 9.84 -26.69
C VAL A 17 -14.19 9.19 -25.31
N VAL A 18 -15.32 8.73 -24.78
CA VAL A 18 -15.37 7.92 -23.56
C VAL A 18 -14.92 6.51 -23.92
N ALA A 19 -13.62 6.24 -23.79
CA ALA A 19 -13.12 4.87 -23.88
C ALA A 19 -13.66 4.06 -22.67
N PRO A 20 -14.20 2.85 -22.88
CA PRO A 20 -14.59 2.00 -21.76
C PRO A 20 -13.35 1.64 -20.95
N MET A 21 -13.26 2.16 -19.72
CA MET A 21 -12.25 1.73 -18.77
C MET A 21 -12.60 0.30 -18.37
N ALA A 22 -11.79 -0.67 -18.79
CA ALA A 22 -11.89 -2.02 -18.27
C ALA A 22 -11.80 -1.96 -16.73
N PRO A 23 -12.60 -2.76 -16.00
CA PRO A 23 -12.47 -2.84 -14.55
C PRO A 23 -11.04 -3.28 -14.24
N ALA A 24 -10.31 -2.45 -13.50
CA ALA A 24 -9.05 -2.86 -12.92
C ALA A 24 -9.35 -3.98 -11.93
N THR A 25 -9.18 -5.24 -12.36
CA THR A 25 -9.09 -6.36 -11.43
C THR A 25 -7.85 -6.05 -10.59
N ALA A 26 -8.08 -5.59 -9.36
CA ALA A 26 -7.03 -5.60 -8.36
C ALA A 26 -6.81 -7.09 -8.06
N ASP A 27 -5.82 -7.68 -8.72
CA ASP A 27 -5.23 -8.96 -8.31
C ASP A 27 -4.60 -8.71 -6.94
N THR A 28 -5.40 -8.56 -5.87
CA THR A 28 -4.89 -8.52 -4.51
C THR A 28 -4.51 -9.95 -4.17
N PRO A 29 -3.21 -10.32 -4.20
CA PRO A 29 -2.81 -11.68 -3.90
C PRO A 29 -3.28 -11.98 -2.48
N SER A 30 -3.91 -13.12 -2.21
CA SER A 30 -4.36 -13.42 -0.84
C SER A 30 -3.22 -13.92 0.08
N CYS A 31 -1.97 -13.86 -0.40
CA CYS A 31 -0.81 -14.49 0.20
C CYS A 31 0.50 -13.78 -0.15
N VAL A 32 1.54 -14.03 0.64
CA VAL A 32 2.91 -13.52 0.45
C VAL A 32 3.82 -14.61 -0.10
N SER A 33 4.49 -14.33 -1.20
CA SER A 33 5.47 -15.22 -1.82
C SER A 33 6.86 -15.11 -1.16
N ARG A 34 7.70 -16.14 -1.41
CA ARG A 34 9.11 -16.13 -0.97
C ARG A 34 9.89 -14.95 -1.56
N SER A 35 9.59 -14.54 -2.80
CA SER A 35 10.29 -13.46 -3.48
C SER A 35 9.93 -12.09 -2.90
N GLU A 36 8.65 -11.85 -2.57
CA GLU A 36 8.20 -10.64 -1.89
C GLU A 36 8.79 -10.53 -0.48
N PHE A 37 8.77 -11.63 0.29
CA PHE A 37 9.39 -11.68 1.61
C PHE A 37 10.88 -11.31 1.58
N ARG A 38 11.61 -11.74 0.54
CA ARG A 38 13.03 -11.40 0.34
C ARG A 38 13.25 -9.92 -0.01
N LYS A 39 12.30 -9.27 -0.69
CA LYS A 39 12.37 -7.82 -1.01
C LYS A 39 12.25 -6.95 0.24
N VAL A 40 11.50 -7.40 1.25
CA VAL A 40 11.35 -6.68 2.52
C VAL A 40 12.65 -6.69 3.33
N ARG A 41 13.09 -5.52 3.79
CA ARG A 41 14.33 -5.37 4.59
C ARG A 41 14.04 -4.56 5.86
N GLN A 42 14.94 -4.70 6.83
CA GLN A 42 14.95 -3.92 8.06
C GLN A 42 14.77 -2.41 7.78
N ASN A 43 14.06 -1.71 8.67
CA ASN A 43 13.80 -0.26 8.58
C ASN A 43 12.95 0.19 7.37
N MET A 44 12.38 -0.73 6.58
CA MET A 44 11.35 -0.35 5.61
C MET A 44 10.11 0.20 6.31
N SER A 45 9.45 1.20 5.73
CA SER A 45 8.20 1.70 6.28
C SER A 45 7.08 0.66 6.15
N LYS A 46 6.12 0.68 7.07
CA LYS A 46 4.92 -0.16 6.98
C LYS A 46 4.22 -0.05 5.62
N ALA A 47 4.08 1.16 5.10
CA ALA A 47 3.48 1.41 3.78
C ALA A 47 4.25 0.75 2.63
N LYS A 48 5.60 0.74 2.69
CA LYS A 48 6.42 0.07 1.68
C LYS A 48 6.29 -1.46 1.78
N VAL A 49 6.24 -2.00 2.99
CA VAL A 49 6.03 -3.44 3.20
C VAL A 49 4.66 -3.87 2.66
N HIS A 50 3.60 -3.13 2.97
CA HIS A 50 2.25 -3.42 2.45
C HIS A 50 2.23 -3.37 0.92
N ARG A 51 2.91 -2.42 0.29
CA ARG A 51 3.02 -2.38 -1.18
C ARG A 51 3.79 -3.55 -1.78
N ILE A 52 4.79 -4.07 -1.08
CA ILE A 52 5.57 -5.24 -1.56
C ILE A 52 4.77 -6.52 -1.42
N PHE A 53 3.99 -6.66 -0.35
CA PHE A 53 3.16 -7.84 -0.10
C PHE A 53 1.82 -7.78 -0.83
N ASP A 54 1.39 -6.58 -1.20
CA ASP A 54 0.07 -6.29 -1.78
C ASP A 54 -1.10 -6.83 -0.94
N VAL A 55 -0.85 -6.97 0.36
CA VAL A 55 -1.81 -7.35 1.40
C VAL A 55 -1.50 -6.63 2.70
N ASP A 56 -2.55 -6.30 3.45
CA ASP A 56 -2.42 -5.65 4.75
C ASP A 56 -2.03 -6.60 5.89
N GLY A 57 -2.34 -7.90 5.75
CA GLY A 57 -2.16 -8.90 6.81
C GLY A 57 -3.05 -8.68 8.03
N ARG A 58 -3.05 -9.67 8.93
CA ARG A 58 -3.81 -9.61 10.19
C ARG A 58 -2.93 -9.01 11.29
N ARG A 59 -3.46 -8.06 12.07
CA ARG A 59 -2.78 -7.57 13.28
C ARG A 59 -2.93 -8.60 14.39
N GLU A 60 -1.82 -9.16 14.84
CA GLU A 60 -1.81 -10.15 15.94
C GLU A 60 -1.66 -9.47 17.31
N ALA A 61 -0.78 -8.46 17.37
CA ALA A 61 -0.46 -7.78 18.62
C ALA A 61 -0.17 -6.30 18.37
N ILE A 62 -0.41 -5.49 19.39
CA ILE A 62 0.04 -4.11 19.48
C ILE A 62 0.41 -3.81 20.94
N SER A 63 1.50 -3.08 21.15
CA SER A 63 1.94 -2.65 22.46
C SER A 63 2.36 -1.19 22.45
N HIS A 64 2.27 -0.56 23.62
CA HIS A 64 2.53 0.85 23.83
C HIS A 64 3.37 1.01 25.11
N SER A 65 4.46 1.76 25.04
CA SER A 65 5.31 2.10 26.18
C SER A 65 5.80 3.53 26.03
N GLY A 66 5.11 4.47 26.70
CA GLY A 66 5.33 5.90 26.51
C GLY A 66 5.19 6.30 25.03
N ALA A 67 6.25 6.91 24.48
CA ALA A 67 6.29 7.28 23.06
C ALA A 67 6.59 6.09 22.12
N TYR A 68 6.95 4.92 22.64
CA TYR A 68 7.28 3.75 21.84
C TYR A 68 6.05 2.89 21.57
N HIS A 69 5.89 2.44 20.33
CA HIS A 69 4.80 1.55 19.91
C HIS A 69 5.38 0.40 19.10
N ALA A 70 4.91 -0.81 19.35
CA ALA A 70 5.22 -1.99 18.56
C ALA A 70 3.94 -2.66 18.05
N GLN A 71 3.99 -3.28 16.89
CA GLN A 71 2.88 -4.03 16.30
C GLN A 71 3.40 -5.26 15.56
N VAL A 72 2.76 -6.41 15.76
CA VAL A 72 3.01 -7.62 14.97
C VAL A 72 1.88 -7.83 13.96
N ARG A 73 2.24 -8.13 12.71
CA ARG A 73 1.31 -8.53 11.65
C ARG A 73 1.67 -9.88 11.09
N SER A 74 0.66 -10.67 10.77
CA SER A 74 0.77 -11.96 10.12
C SER A 74 0.17 -11.97 8.73
N TYR A 75 0.69 -12.85 7.88
CA TYR A 75 0.21 -13.05 6.52
C TYR A 75 0.25 -14.53 6.17
N LYS A 76 -0.71 -14.95 5.35
CA LYS A 76 -0.67 -16.26 4.70
C LYS A 76 0.49 -16.28 3.71
N GLY A 77 1.34 -17.31 3.74
CA GLY A 77 2.30 -17.55 2.66
C GLY A 77 1.64 -18.26 1.49
N CYS A 78 2.14 -18.09 0.25
CA CYS A 78 1.48 -18.68 -0.92
C CYS A 78 1.61 -20.22 -1.04
N GLY A 79 2.45 -20.87 -0.22
CA GLY A 79 2.51 -22.33 -0.12
C GLY A 79 1.53 -22.88 0.94
N GLN A 80 1.18 -24.16 0.82
CA GLN A 80 0.37 -24.84 1.84
C GLN A 80 1.08 -24.78 3.20
N GLY A 81 0.34 -24.44 4.26
CA GLY A 81 0.91 -24.28 5.61
C GLY A 81 1.93 -23.15 5.77
N SER A 82 2.14 -22.31 4.75
CA SER A 82 3.12 -21.23 4.81
C SER A 82 2.58 -20.01 5.56
N TYR A 83 3.46 -19.34 6.29
CA TYR A 83 3.12 -18.22 7.16
C TYR A 83 4.25 -17.19 7.22
N VAL A 84 3.89 -15.91 7.26
CA VAL A 84 4.84 -14.79 7.39
C VAL A 84 4.42 -13.93 8.57
N SER A 85 5.39 -13.51 9.39
CA SER A 85 5.19 -12.54 10.47
C SER A 85 6.16 -11.37 10.33
N VAL A 86 5.68 -10.16 10.58
CA VAL A 86 6.50 -8.95 10.61
C VAL A 86 6.16 -8.12 11.84
N ALA A 87 7.20 -7.56 12.47
CA ALA A 87 7.06 -6.58 13.54
C ALA A 87 7.37 -5.19 13.00
N PHE A 88 6.58 -4.22 13.41
CA PHE A 88 6.80 -2.81 13.16
C PHE A 88 6.90 -2.06 14.46
N ASP A 89 7.85 -1.14 14.54
CA ASP A 89 8.03 -0.25 15.67
C ASP A 89 7.97 1.21 15.23
N LYS A 90 7.61 2.10 16.15
CA LYS A 90 7.79 3.55 16.01
C LYS A 90 8.01 4.21 17.36
N ALA A 91 8.64 5.38 17.33
CA ALA A 91 8.78 6.27 18.48
C ALA A 91 8.17 7.64 18.17
N GLY A 92 7.26 8.13 19.02
CA GLY A 92 6.57 9.39 18.89
C GLY A 92 5.83 9.53 17.56
N ALA A 93 6.10 10.65 16.86
CA ALA A 93 5.52 10.96 15.55
C ALA A 93 6.22 10.25 14.37
N ASN A 94 7.26 9.44 14.62
CA ASN A 94 7.96 8.76 13.55
C ASN A 94 7.07 7.73 12.83
N PRO A 95 7.29 7.50 11.53
CA PRO A 95 6.57 6.46 10.80
C PRO A 95 6.90 5.07 11.35
N TRP A 96 5.95 4.14 11.23
CA TRP A 96 6.17 2.72 11.51
C TRP A 96 7.26 2.12 10.61
N LYS A 97 8.22 1.43 11.22
CA LYS A 97 9.38 0.83 10.55
C LYS A 97 9.49 -0.65 10.90
N LEU A 98 9.86 -1.47 9.92
CA LEU A 98 10.07 -2.90 10.13
C LEU A 98 11.22 -3.11 11.11
N SER A 99 10.94 -3.81 12.21
CA SER A 99 11.91 -4.14 13.26
C SER A 99 12.29 -5.61 13.32
N ALA A 100 11.40 -6.50 12.88
CA ALA A 100 11.69 -7.92 12.73
C ALA A 100 10.83 -8.54 11.64
N LYS A 101 11.29 -9.65 11.07
CA LYS A 101 10.49 -10.49 10.18
C LYS A 101 10.88 -11.96 10.32
N SER A 102 9.91 -12.83 10.15
CA SER A 102 10.10 -14.28 10.08
C SER A 102 9.12 -14.90 9.09
N ALA A 103 9.46 -16.08 8.58
CA ALA A 103 8.58 -16.84 7.71
C ALA A 103 8.82 -18.34 7.91
N SER A 104 7.74 -19.11 7.81
CA SER A 104 7.76 -20.57 7.68
C SER A 104 7.18 -20.92 6.33
N TRP A 105 7.87 -21.78 5.59
CA TRP A 105 7.43 -22.25 4.27
C TRP A 105 7.20 -23.75 4.35
N GLY A 106 5.99 -24.17 4.01
CA GLY A 106 5.69 -25.57 3.71
C GLY A 106 6.18 -25.99 2.32
#